data_AF-A0A956WMC7-F1
#
_entry.id   AF-A0A956WMC7-F1
#
_cell.length_a   1.000
_cell.length_b   1.000
_cell.length_c   1.000
_cell.angle_alpha   90.00
_cell.angle_beta   90.00
_cell.angle_gamma   90.00
#
_symmetry.space_group_name_H-M   'P 1'
#
loop_
_entity.id
_entity.type
_entity.pdbx_description
1 polymer ?
#
loop_
_entity_poly.entity_id
_entity_poly.type
_entity_poly.pdbx_seq_one_letter_code
_entity_poly.pdbx_strand_id
1 'polypeptide(L)'
;SPDLRFYWEKIDGEKFRRKLRIRHYGTPDELTGDRPVFVEIKQRVNRVTQKRRVRLPYDDALQLCAGHPPAAVDPQDAAVMEEIETMVRLNMLRPTTVVGYVREAFFGRDEDSGLRVTIDSRIRGRDRDLDLRWQGENRFIIPPHLSVVEMKVNERVPYWLTELIARHNISLIRVSKYCQSIERFGLAPRSRRIFDEPFEDEIRESTTPREEQPVHA
;
A
#
# COMPACT_ATOMS: atom_id res chain seq x y z
N SER A 1 -4.78 -7.58 13.77
CA SER A 1 -4.95 -8.43 14.95
C SER A 1 -3.59 -8.97 15.38
N PRO A 2 -3.42 -9.42 16.63
CA PRO A 2 -2.14 -9.95 17.11
C PRO A 2 -1.59 -11.13 16.29
N ASP A 3 -2.49 -11.96 15.77
CA ASP A 3 -2.21 -13.14 14.94
C ASP A 3 -2.06 -12.84 13.43
N LEU A 4 -2.15 -11.57 13.02
CA LEU A 4 -2.12 -11.15 11.62
C LEU A 4 -3.15 -11.87 10.72
N ARG A 5 -4.36 -12.17 11.23
CA ARG A 5 -5.44 -12.82 10.47
C ARG A 5 -5.59 -12.37 9.01
N PHE A 6 -5.68 -11.06 8.73
CA PHE A 6 -5.84 -10.54 7.37
C PHE A 6 -4.62 -10.71 6.45
N TYR A 7 -3.44 -10.95 7.02
CA TYR A 7 -2.26 -11.37 6.28
C TYR A 7 -2.43 -12.83 5.84
N TRP A 8 -2.70 -13.73 6.78
CA TRP A 8 -2.87 -15.16 6.49
C TRP A 8 -4.03 -15.44 5.52
N GLU A 9 -5.20 -14.84 5.72
CA GLU A 9 -6.33 -14.94 4.77
C GLU A 9 -5.91 -14.55 3.32
N LYS A 10 -4.95 -13.64 3.18
CA LYS A 10 -4.43 -13.23 1.87
C LYS A 10 -3.37 -14.19 1.33
N ILE A 11 -2.49 -14.71 2.17
CA ILE A 11 -1.44 -15.67 1.82
C ILE A 11 -2.03 -17.02 1.46
N ASP A 12 -2.95 -17.53 2.28
CA ASP A 12 -3.62 -18.82 2.11
C ASP A 12 -4.63 -18.80 0.95
N GLY A 13 -4.91 -17.60 0.42
CA GLY A 13 -5.70 -17.44 -0.79
C GLY A 13 -7.20 -17.49 -0.55
N GLU A 14 -7.65 -17.30 0.69
CA GLU A 14 -9.05 -17.40 1.11
C GLU A 14 -10.01 -16.68 0.18
N LYS A 15 -11.08 -17.39 -0.20
CA LYS A 15 -12.09 -16.87 -1.15
C LYS A 15 -12.89 -15.74 -0.54
N PHE A 16 -13.13 -15.79 0.77
CA PHE A 16 -13.68 -14.71 1.56
C PHE A 16 -12.56 -14.10 2.41
N ARG A 17 -12.24 -12.83 2.14
CA ARG A 17 -11.23 -12.10 2.94
C ARG A 17 -11.51 -10.62 2.99
N ARG A 18 -11.17 -10.00 4.10
CA ARG A 18 -11.36 -8.56 4.31
C ARG A 18 -10.06 -7.87 4.71
N LYS A 19 -9.99 -6.57 4.49
CA LYS A 19 -8.94 -5.68 5.00
C LYS A 19 -9.59 -4.39 5.45
N LEU A 20 -9.21 -3.91 6.63
CA LEU A 20 -9.55 -2.59 7.13
C LEU A 20 -8.31 -1.69 7.01
N ARG A 21 -8.50 -0.43 6.60
CA ARG A 21 -7.41 0.55 6.53
C ARG A 21 -7.90 1.97 6.77
N ILE A 22 -7.04 2.79 7.35
CA ILE A 22 -7.17 4.24 7.33
C ILE A 22 -6.34 4.76 6.16
N ARG A 23 -6.87 5.73 5.42
CA ARG A 23 -6.22 6.32 4.24
C ARG A 23 -6.32 7.84 4.29
N HIS A 24 -5.15 8.46 4.26
CA HIS A 24 -4.93 9.89 4.02
C HIS A 24 -4.51 10.12 2.57
N TYR A 25 -4.87 11.27 2.00
CA TYR A 25 -4.37 11.79 0.73
C TYR A 25 -3.71 13.14 0.98
N GLY A 26 -2.46 13.27 0.56
CA GLY A 26 -1.62 14.42 0.89
C GLY A 26 -0.37 13.96 1.63
N THR A 27 0.42 14.92 2.07
CA THR A 27 1.63 14.65 2.83
C THR A 27 1.33 14.54 4.33
N PRO A 28 2.19 13.85 5.11
CA PRO A 28 2.03 13.76 6.57
C PRO A 28 1.96 15.10 7.30
N ASP A 29 2.71 16.10 6.83
CA ASP A 29 2.77 17.47 7.39
C ASP A 29 1.47 18.26 7.23
N GLU A 30 0.67 17.95 6.21
CA GLU A 30 -0.65 18.56 6.02
C GLU A 30 -1.75 17.95 6.91
N LEU A 31 -1.46 16.83 7.58
CA LEU A 31 -2.46 16.07 8.32
C LEU A 31 -2.64 16.62 9.74
N THR A 32 -3.71 17.37 9.96
CA THR A 32 -4.19 17.78 11.29
C THR A 32 -5.25 16.81 11.82
N GLY A 33 -5.56 16.88 13.11
CA GLY A 33 -6.51 15.98 13.77
C GLY A 33 -7.95 16.06 13.24
N ASP A 34 -8.37 17.24 12.79
CA ASP A 34 -9.68 17.52 12.19
C ASP A 34 -9.74 17.19 10.69
N ARG A 35 -8.59 17.02 10.04
CA ARG A 35 -8.55 16.78 8.60
C ARG A 35 -9.15 15.42 8.27
N PRO A 36 -10.03 15.33 7.24
CA PRO A 36 -10.73 14.11 6.94
C PRO A 36 -9.81 13.03 6.35
N VAL A 37 -9.93 11.82 6.89
CA VAL A 37 -9.36 10.58 6.35
C VAL A 37 -10.47 9.61 5.95
N PHE A 38 -10.13 8.62 5.12
CA PHE A 38 -11.04 7.53 4.79
C PHE A 38 -10.74 6.30 5.62
N VAL A 39 -11.71 5.81 6.38
CA VAL A 39 -11.68 4.47 6.98
C VAL A 39 -12.39 3.53 6.03
N GLU A 40 -11.65 2.60 5.43
CA GLU A 40 -12.13 1.78 4.31
C GLU A 40 -12.06 0.28 4.61
N ILE A 41 -13.17 -0.42 4.36
CA ILE A 41 -13.22 -1.88 4.26
C ILE A 41 -13.04 -2.27 2.79
N LYS A 42 -12.06 -3.13 2.52
CA LYS A 42 -11.91 -3.83 1.25
C LYS A 42 -12.24 -5.30 1.46
N GLN A 43 -13.34 -5.76 0.87
CA GLN A 43 -13.80 -7.14 0.95
C GLN A 43 -13.63 -7.82 -0.40
N ARG A 44 -13.18 -9.07 -0.39
CA ARG A 44 -13.19 -9.94 -1.57
C ARG A 44 -14.01 -11.18 -1.28
N VAL A 45 -14.94 -11.49 -2.19
CA VAL A 45 -15.71 -12.72 -2.21
C VAL A 45 -15.51 -13.36 -3.58
N ASN A 46 -14.81 -14.49 -3.61
CA ASN A 46 -14.36 -15.13 -4.85
C ASN A 46 -13.54 -14.17 -5.74
N ARG A 47 -14.10 -13.77 -6.89
CA ARG A 47 -13.48 -12.84 -7.84
C ARG A 47 -13.97 -11.40 -7.65
N VAL A 48 -15.05 -11.19 -6.92
CA VAL A 48 -15.67 -9.87 -6.72
C VAL A 48 -15.01 -9.15 -5.56
N THR A 49 -14.66 -7.88 -5.76
CA THR A 49 -14.15 -7.00 -4.70
C THR A 49 -15.13 -5.88 -4.46
N GLN A 50 -15.47 -5.65 -3.20
CA GLN A 50 -16.31 -4.54 -2.76
C GLN A 50 -15.49 -3.61 -1.87
N LYS A 51 -15.76 -2.32 -1.97
CA LYS A 51 -15.16 -1.29 -1.10
C LYS A 51 -16.27 -0.47 -0.47
N ARG A 52 -16.23 -0.34 0.85
CA ARG A 52 -17.08 0.55 1.64
C ARG A 52 -16.18 1.45 2.48
N ARG A 53 -16.56 2.70 2.69
CA ARG A 53 -15.75 3.65 3.46
C ARG A 53 -16.60 4.71 4.11
N VAL A 54 -16.10 5.23 5.21
CA VAL A 54 -16.61 6.44 5.88
C VAL A 54 -15.52 7.50 5.88
N ARG A 55 -15.91 8.76 5.98
CA ARG A 55 -14.98 9.89 6.13
C ARG A 55 -15.04 10.38 7.57
N LEU A 56 -13.91 10.35 8.28
CA LEU A 56 -13.82 10.78 9.67
C LEU A 56 -12.68 11.79 9.84
N PRO A 57 -12.77 12.72 10.81
CA PRO A 57 -11.59 13.40 11.34
C PRO A 57 -10.49 12.40 11.68
N TYR A 58 -9.23 12.78 11.50
CA TYR A 58 -8.12 11.88 11.75
C TYR A 58 -8.02 11.44 13.21
N ASP A 59 -8.26 12.34 14.15
CA ASP A 59 -8.25 12.01 15.58
C ASP A 59 -9.37 11.01 15.94
N ASP A 60 -10.56 11.13 15.34
CA ASP A 60 -11.63 10.14 15.52
C ASP A 60 -11.25 8.77 14.97
N ALA A 61 -10.54 8.73 13.83
CA ALA A 61 -10.02 7.48 13.27
C ALA A 61 -8.94 6.85 14.16
N LEU A 62 -8.15 7.66 14.89
CA LEU A 62 -7.21 7.17 15.91
C LEU A 62 -7.94 6.65 17.15
N GLN A 63 -8.97 7.34 17.61
CA GLN A 63 -9.82 6.87 18.73
C GLN A 63 -10.47 5.53 18.42
N LEU A 64 -10.95 5.36 17.18
CA LEU A 64 -11.49 4.10 16.70
C LEU A 64 -10.46 2.95 16.77
N CYS A 65 -9.19 3.23 16.49
CA CYS A 65 -8.11 2.25 16.64
C CYS A 65 -7.87 1.85 18.10
N ALA A 66 -8.18 2.75 19.05
CA ALA A 66 -8.13 2.51 20.48
C ALA A 66 -9.41 1.88 21.05
N GLY A 67 -10.39 1.56 20.20
CA GLY A 67 -11.66 0.95 20.61
C GLY A 67 -12.75 1.95 20.99
N HIS A 68 -12.54 3.25 20.74
CA HIS A 68 -13.49 4.32 21.03
C HIS A 68 -14.11 4.81 19.70
N PRO A 69 -15.30 4.34 19.31
CA PRO A 69 -15.95 4.81 18.10
C PRO A 69 -16.36 6.28 18.21
N PRO A 70 -16.49 7.00 17.07
CA PRO A 70 -16.96 8.37 17.08
C PRO A 70 -18.37 8.47 17.66
N ALA A 71 -18.62 9.52 18.44
CA ALA A 71 -19.92 9.72 19.11
C ALA A 71 -21.08 9.97 18.13
N ALA A 72 -20.78 10.51 16.95
CA ALA A 72 -21.74 10.74 15.89
C ALA A 72 -21.11 10.43 14.53
N VAL A 73 -21.90 9.81 13.66
CA VAL A 73 -21.59 9.61 12.25
C VAL A 73 -22.76 10.06 11.41
N ASP A 74 -22.48 10.45 10.16
CA ASP A 74 -23.53 10.74 9.19
C ASP A 74 -24.49 9.54 9.09
N PRO A 75 -25.82 9.74 9.14
CA PRO A 75 -26.79 8.65 8.98
C PRO A 75 -26.56 7.78 7.74
N GLN A 76 -26.02 8.35 6.65
CA GLN A 76 -25.69 7.60 5.44
C GLN A 76 -24.50 6.64 5.64
N ASP A 77 -23.60 6.97 6.56
CA ASP A 77 -22.40 6.18 6.88
C ASP A 77 -22.63 5.20 8.05
N ALA A 78 -23.76 5.28 8.77
CA ALA A 78 -24.05 4.52 9.97
C ALA A 78 -23.87 2.99 9.80
N ALA A 79 -24.40 2.42 8.72
CA ALA A 79 -24.27 0.97 8.45
C ALA A 79 -22.81 0.55 8.18
N VAL A 80 -22.02 1.40 7.52
CA VAL A 80 -20.60 1.12 7.28
C VAL A 80 -19.79 1.29 8.56
N MET A 81 -20.13 2.28 9.38
CA MET A 81 -19.51 2.48 10.69
C MET A 81 -19.76 1.29 11.62
N GLU A 82 -21.00 0.82 11.72
CA GLU A 82 -21.35 -0.37 12.50
C GLU A 82 -20.57 -1.62 12.04
N GLU A 83 -20.41 -1.79 10.72
CA GLU A 83 -19.57 -2.87 10.17
C GLU A 83 -18.10 -2.71 10.59
N ILE A 84 -17.55 -1.49 10.52
CA ILE A 84 -16.17 -1.20 10.92
C ILE A 84 -15.97 -1.50 12.41
N GLU A 85 -16.83 -1.00 13.29
CA GLU A 85 -16.75 -1.23 14.74
C GLU A 85 -16.82 -2.71 15.08
N THR A 86 -17.78 -3.40 14.47
CA THR A 86 -17.94 -4.85 14.62
C THR A 86 -16.68 -5.58 14.16
N MET A 87 -16.11 -5.19 13.03
CA MET A 87 -14.84 -5.76 12.54
C MET A 87 -13.67 -5.49 13.50
N VAL A 88 -13.54 -4.28 14.03
CA VAL A 88 -12.47 -3.91 14.97
C VAL A 88 -12.58 -4.76 16.23
N ARG A 89 -13.77 -4.82 16.83
CA ARG A 89 -14.06 -5.56 18.07
C ARG A 89 -13.90 -7.07 17.90
N LEU A 90 -14.62 -7.68 16.95
CA LEU A 90 -14.64 -9.15 16.81
C LEU A 90 -13.31 -9.74 16.35
N ASN A 91 -12.51 -8.99 15.59
CA ASN A 91 -11.21 -9.47 15.11
C ASN A 91 -10.04 -8.92 15.92
N MET A 92 -10.27 -8.17 17.02
CA MET A 92 -9.23 -7.49 17.79
C MET A 92 -8.25 -6.74 16.87
N LEU A 93 -8.80 -5.94 15.95
CA LEU A 93 -7.97 -5.21 15.00
C LEU A 93 -7.19 -4.12 15.73
N ARG A 94 -5.94 -3.97 15.33
CA ARG A 94 -5.05 -2.92 15.80
C ARG A 94 -4.25 -2.40 14.62
N PRO A 95 -3.86 -1.12 14.59
CA PRO A 95 -2.86 -0.63 13.66
C PRO A 95 -1.64 -1.57 13.65
N THR A 96 -1.17 -1.92 12.47
CA THR A 96 -0.07 -2.90 12.31
C THR A 96 1.05 -2.37 11.44
N THR A 97 0.72 -1.60 10.40
CA THR A 97 1.72 -1.03 9.51
C THR A 97 1.16 0.17 8.78
N VAL A 98 2.01 1.16 8.51
CA VAL A 98 1.74 2.27 7.60
C VAL A 98 2.44 1.98 6.28
N VAL A 99 1.75 2.26 5.17
CA VAL A 99 2.30 2.16 3.82
C VAL A 99 2.08 3.48 3.09
N GLY A 100 3.17 4.13 2.70
CA GLY A 100 3.18 5.35 1.89
C GLY A 100 3.73 5.08 0.50
N TYR A 101 3.26 5.83 -0.49
CA TYR A 101 3.74 5.76 -1.88
C TYR A 101 3.30 7.03 -2.62
N VAL A 102 3.96 7.32 -3.73
CA VAL A 102 3.53 8.35 -4.67
C VAL A 102 2.72 7.69 -5.77
N ARG A 103 1.54 8.22 -6.07
CA ARG A 103 0.62 7.65 -7.05
C ARG A 103 0.36 8.62 -8.19
N GLU A 104 0.58 8.13 -9.39
CA GLU A 104 0.10 8.74 -10.62
C GLU A 104 -1.09 7.92 -11.13
N ALA A 105 -2.15 8.59 -11.56
CA ALA A 105 -3.37 7.94 -12.03
C ALA A 105 -3.77 8.49 -13.40
N PHE A 106 -3.87 7.59 -14.37
CA PHE A 106 -4.27 7.86 -15.75
C PHE A 106 -5.61 7.20 -16.02
N PHE A 107 -6.47 7.91 -16.73
CA PHE A 107 -7.80 7.46 -17.12
C PHE A 107 -7.88 7.50 -18.64
N GLY A 108 -8.33 6.41 -19.24
CA GLY A 108 -8.57 6.37 -20.68
C GLY A 108 -9.68 7.34 -21.08
N ARG A 109 -9.65 7.75 -22.33
CA ARG A 109 -10.61 8.67 -22.94
C ARG A 109 -11.28 7.99 -24.13
N ASP A 110 -12.41 8.53 -24.54
CA ASP A 110 -13.14 8.08 -25.73
C ASP A 110 -13.43 6.56 -25.70
N GLU A 111 -12.92 5.82 -26.69
CA GLU A 111 -13.06 4.36 -26.82
C GLU A 111 -12.43 3.59 -25.64
N ASP A 112 -11.46 4.18 -24.95
CA ASP A 112 -10.76 3.60 -23.80
C ASP A 112 -11.30 4.09 -22.45
N SER A 113 -12.51 4.66 -22.37
CA SER A 113 -13.09 5.20 -21.13
C SER A 113 -13.19 4.18 -19.97
N GLY A 114 -13.17 2.88 -20.27
CA GLY A 114 -13.09 1.79 -19.29
C GLY A 114 -11.68 1.51 -18.74
N LEU A 115 -10.63 2.13 -19.28
CA LEU A 115 -9.23 1.96 -18.86
C LEU A 115 -8.88 2.89 -17.71
N ARG A 116 -8.25 2.33 -16.69
CA ARG A 116 -7.57 3.09 -15.64
C ARG A 116 -6.22 2.47 -15.34
N VAL A 117 -5.17 3.28 -15.40
CA VAL A 117 -3.80 2.89 -15.05
C VAL A 117 -3.37 3.67 -13.82
N THR A 118 -2.79 3.00 -12.84
CA THR A 118 -2.13 3.69 -11.71
C THR A 118 -0.71 3.19 -11.56
N ILE A 119 0.23 4.12 -11.37
CA ILE A 119 1.63 3.84 -11.11
C ILE A 119 1.90 4.25 -9.67
N ASP A 120 2.27 3.28 -8.83
CA ASP A 120 2.70 3.53 -7.46
C ASP A 120 4.21 3.42 -7.38
N SER A 121 4.89 4.52 -7.09
CA SER A 121 6.34 4.63 -6.96
C SER A 121 6.74 4.97 -5.52
N ARG A 122 8.05 4.82 -5.22
CA ARG A 122 8.63 5.11 -3.89
C ARG A 122 7.84 4.46 -2.74
N ILE A 123 7.50 3.19 -2.90
CA ILE A 123 6.63 2.47 -1.96
C ILE A 123 7.40 2.15 -0.68
N ARG A 124 7.03 2.82 0.40
CA ARG A 124 7.66 2.74 1.71
C ARG A 124 6.67 2.28 2.78
N GLY A 125 7.18 1.76 3.87
CA GLY A 125 6.37 1.40 5.02
C GLY A 125 7.09 1.57 6.35
N ARG A 126 6.33 1.35 7.42
CA ARG A 126 6.80 1.22 8.81
C ARG A 126 5.83 0.35 9.62
N ASP A 127 6.34 -0.29 10.65
CA ASP A 127 5.62 -1.11 11.64
C ASP A 127 5.61 -0.49 13.04
N ARG A 128 6.32 0.61 13.22
CA ARG A 128 6.34 1.48 14.41
C ARG A 128 5.75 2.86 14.09
N ASP A 129 5.55 3.69 15.11
CA ASP A 129 5.14 5.10 14.96
C ASP A 129 3.96 5.25 13.97
N LEU A 130 2.87 4.52 14.25
CA LEU A 130 1.78 4.28 13.29
C LEU A 130 0.82 5.46 13.13
N ASP A 131 1.04 6.56 13.86
CA ASP A 131 0.42 7.85 13.57
C ASP A 131 0.87 8.31 12.16
N LEU A 132 -0.08 8.65 11.31
CA LEU A 132 0.15 9.05 9.92
C LEU A 132 0.85 10.42 9.83
N ARG A 133 0.77 11.24 10.87
CA ARG A 133 1.45 12.54 11.00
C ARG A 133 2.93 12.40 11.32
N TRP A 134 3.38 11.19 11.68
CA TRP A 134 4.79 10.94 12.00
C TRP A 134 5.68 11.18 10.79
N GLN A 135 6.66 12.07 10.99
CA GLN A 135 7.59 12.58 9.97
C GLN A 135 8.89 11.77 9.84
N GLY A 136 9.09 10.76 10.69
CA GLY A 136 10.31 9.95 10.64
C GLY A 136 10.40 9.08 9.37
N GLU A 137 11.61 8.59 9.12
CA GLU A 137 11.91 7.86 7.88
C GLU A 137 11.18 6.51 7.79
N ASN A 138 10.53 6.30 6.65
CA ASN A 138 9.95 5.01 6.27
C ASN A 138 10.95 4.23 5.42
N ARG A 139 10.96 2.91 5.55
CA ARG A 139 11.84 2.02 4.76
C ARG A 139 11.16 1.60 3.47
N PHE A 140 11.94 1.42 2.41
CA PHE A 140 11.42 0.83 1.16
C PHE A 140 10.97 -0.62 1.41
N ILE A 141 9.71 -0.89 1.06
CA ILE A 141 9.10 -2.24 1.10
C ILE A 141 9.02 -2.88 -0.29
N ILE A 142 9.22 -2.06 -1.33
CA ILE A 142 9.49 -2.46 -2.72
C ILE A 142 10.73 -1.67 -3.16
N PRO A 143 11.68 -2.27 -3.91
CA PRO A 143 12.88 -1.59 -4.34
C PRO A 143 12.61 -0.21 -4.98
N PRO A 144 13.42 0.83 -4.68
CA PRO A 144 13.14 2.21 -5.08
C PRO A 144 13.14 2.43 -6.60
N HIS A 145 13.84 1.58 -7.35
CA HIS A 145 13.88 1.60 -8.81
C HIS A 145 12.68 0.90 -9.47
N LEU A 146 11.83 0.22 -8.69
CA LEU A 146 10.62 -0.44 -9.18
C LEU A 146 9.37 0.38 -8.84
N SER A 147 8.38 0.28 -9.72
CA SER A 147 7.03 0.80 -9.51
C SER A 147 6.01 -0.30 -9.70
N VAL A 148 4.88 -0.19 -9.00
CA VAL A 148 3.75 -1.10 -9.19
C VAL A 148 2.74 -0.45 -10.11
N VAL A 149 2.61 -1.00 -11.32
CA VAL A 149 1.60 -0.58 -12.30
C VAL A 149 0.35 -1.46 -12.12
N GLU A 150 -0.78 -0.85 -11.80
CA GLU A 150 -2.10 -1.51 -11.75
C GLU A 150 -2.92 -0.99 -12.94
N MET A 151 -3.32 -1.90 -13.83
CA MET A 151 -4.18 -1.61 -14.98
C MET A 151 -5.55 -2.25 -14.75
N LYS A 152 -6.61 -1.45 -14.90
CA LYS A 152 -8.01 -1.88 -14.81
C LYS A 152 -8.69 -1.59 -16.12
N VAL A 153 -9.34 -2.60 -16.66
CA VAL A 153 -10.13 -2.53 -17.88
C VAL A 153 -11.49 -3.19 -17.62
N ASN A 154 -12.53 -2.68 -18.27
CA ASN A 154 -13.87 -3.24 -18.13
C ASN A 154 -14.04 -4.49 -19.01
N GLU A 155 -13.87 -4.34 -20.32
CA GLU A 155 -14.17 -5.40 -21.30
C GLU A 155 -12.91 -5.86 -22.03
N ARG A 156 -12.18 -4.92 -22.65
CA ARG A 156 -11.02 -5.22 -23.48
C ARG A 156 -9.81 -4.42 -23.03
N VAL A 157 -8.64 -5.05 -23.11
CA VAL A 157 -7.35 -4.36 -22.97
C VAL A 157 -7.00 -3.70 -24.31
N PRO A 158 -6.75 -2.39 -24.36
CA PRO A 158 -6.38 -1.71 -25.59
C PRO A 158 -5.08 -2.26 -26.17
N TYR A 159 -4.98 -2.36 -27.49
CA TYR A 159 -3.83 -2.99 -28.15
C TYR A 159 -2.52 -2.25 -27.84
N TRP A 160 -2.54 -0.92 -27.90
CA TRP A 160 -1.38 -0.09 -27.56
C TRP A 160 -0.86 -0.36 -26.15
N LEU A 161 -1.74 -0.71 -25.20
CA LEU A 161 -1.36 -1.03 -23.82
C LEU A 161 -0.67 -2.39 -23.76
N THR A 162 -1.19 -3.40 -24.48
CA THR A 162 -0.53 -4.71 -24.57
C THR A 162 0.86 -4.62 -25.22
N GLU A 163 1.00 -3.78 -26.24
CA GLU A 163 2.28 -3.55 -26.91
C GLU A 163 3.27 -2.81 -25.98
N LEU A 164 2.80 -1.86 -25.17
CA LEU A 164 3.61 -1.14 -24.19
C LEU A 164 4.11 -2.10 -23.09
N ILE A 165 3.24 -2.98 -22.57
CA ILE A 165 3.62 -4.02 -21.60
C ILE A 165 4.73 -4.90 -22.17
N ALA A 166 4.59 -5.34 -23.43
CA ALA A 166 5.58 -6.18 -24.09
C ALA A 166 6.91 -5.43 -24.33
N ARG A 167 6.85 -4.21 -24.86
CA ARG A 167 8.04 -3.38 -25.14
C ARG A 167 8.88 -3.07 -23.91
N HIS A 168 8.22 -2.87 -22.76
CA HIS A 168 8.91 -2.55 -21.49
C HIS A 168 9.17 -3.78 -20.62
N ASN A 169 8.93 -5.00 -21.13
CA ASN A 169 9.10 -6.26 -20.40
C ASN A 169 8.45 -6.23 -18.99
N ILE A 170 7.23 -5.68 -18.90
CA ILE A 170 6.57 -5.48 -17.62
C ILE A 170 6.13 -6.84 -17.06
N SER A 171 6.70 -7.22 -15.92
CA SER A 171 6.40 -8.49 -15.25
C SER A 171 5.03 -8.46 -14.55
N LEU A 172 4.17 -9.43 -14.88
CA LEU A 172 2.88 -9.61 -14.22
C LEU A 172 3.06 -10.35 -12.89
N ILE A 173 2.92 -9.62 -11.77
CA ILE A 173 3.05 -10.18 -10.43
C ILE A 173 1.81 -9.94 -9.56
N ARG A 174 1.54 -10.87 -8.62
CA ARG A 174 0.51 -10.68 -7.60
C ARG A 174 1.11 -10.01 -6.38
N VAL A 175 1.02 -8.69 -6.31
CA VAL A 175 1.58 -7.91 -5.18
C VAL A 175 0.49 -7.41 -4.22
N SER A 176 0.78 -7.46 -2.91
CA SER A 176 -0.03 -6.86 -1.85
C SER A 176 0.87 -5.99 -1.01
N LYS A 177 0.77 -4.66 -1.14
CA LYS A 177 1.62 -3.72 -0.38
C LYS A 177 1.57 -3.96 1.13
N TYR A 178 0.40 -4.31 1.67
CA TYR A 178 0.26 -4.70 3.07
C TYR A 178 1.11 -5.94 3.41
N CYS A 179 1.04 -7.00 2.59
CA CYS A 179 1.80 -8.23 2.85
C CYS A 179 3.30 -7.99 2.71
N GLN A 180 3.72 -7.22 1.68
CA GLN A 180 5.11 -6.79 1.53
C GLN A 180 5.59 -6.02 2.77
N SER A 181 4.76 -5.15 3.34
CA SER A 181 5.10 -4.42 4.57
C SER A 181 5.29 -5.37 5.75
N ILE A 182 4.33 -6.26 6.01
CA ILE A 182 4.40 -7.26 7.08
C ILE A 182 5.67 -8.11 6.98
N GLU A 183 5.98 -8.62 5.79
CA GLU A 183 7.15 -9.45 5.53
C GLU A 183 8.47 -8.68 5.64
N ARG A 184 8.50 -7.42 5.16
CA ARG A 184 9.71 -6.57 5.21
C ARG A 184 10.13 -6.26 6.64
N PHE A 185 9.17 -6.11 7.55
CA PHE A 185 9.42 -5.82 8.97
C PHE A 185 9.50 -7.08 9.84
N GLY A 186 9.50 -8.29 9.24
CA GLY A 186 9.67 -9.54 9.98
C GLY A 186 8.49 -9.91 10.89
N LEU A 187 7.32 -9.29 10.68
CA LEU A 187 6.12 -9.57 11.46
C LEU A 187 5.48 -10.93 11.10
N ALA A 188 5.80 -11.47 9.91
CA ALA A 188 5.45 -12.82 9.49
C ALA A 188 6.55 -13.41 8.60
N PRO A 189 6.63 -14.75 8.46
CA PRO A 189 7.52 -15.41 7.52
C PRO A 189 7.29 -14.94 6.08
N ARG A 190 8.34 -14.90 5.26
CA ARG A 190 8.20 -14.52 3.84
C ARG A 190 7.42 -15.60 3.09
N SER A 191 6.25 -15.24 2.57
CA SER A 191 5.38 -16.18 1.85
C SER A 191 5.84 -16.50 0.43
N ARG A 192 6.60 -15.59 -0.20
CA ARG A 192 7.32 -15.77 -1.48
C ARG A 192 8.30 -14.62 -1.69
N ARG A 193 9.51 -14.94 -2.14
CA ARG A 193 10.55 -13.98 -2.52
C ARG A 193 10.18 -13.30 -3.86
N ILE A 194 9.29 -12.30 -3.86
CA ILE A 194 8.91 -11.58 -5.09
C ILE A 194 10.05 -10.66 -5.56
N PHE A 195 10.90 -10.19 -4.66
CA PHE A 195 11.93 -9.18 -4.93
C PHE A 195 13.30 -9.49 -4.31
N ASP A 196 13.56 -10.74 -3.88
CA ASP A 196 14.85 -11.11 -3.27
C ASP A 196 15.82 -11.58 -4.36
N GLU A 197 16.40 -10.64 -5.10
CA GLU A 197 17.81 -10.80 -5.47
C GLU A 197 18.66 -10.10 -4.38
N PRO A 198 19.78 -10.71 -3.94
CA PRO A 198 20.64 -10.09 -2.96
C PRO A 198 21.30 -8.86 -3.58
N PHE A 199 20.96 -7.68 -3.07
CA PHE A 199 21.80 -6.50 -3.26
C PHE A 199 22.80 -6.51 -2.12
N GLU A 200 23.95 -7.14 -2.36
CA GLU A 200 25.11 -7.06 -1.49
C GLU A 200 25.52 -5.60 -1.27
N ASP A 201 26.06 -5.35 -0.09
CA ASP A 201 26.65 -4.08 0.37
C ASP A 201 27.90 -3.67 -0.45
N GLU A 202 27.82 -3.60 -1.77
CA GLU A 202 28.88 -3.08 -2.64
C GLU A 202 28.71 -1.56 -2.88
N ILE A 203 28.85 -0.76 -1.81
CA ILE A 203 29.32 0.64 -1.92
C ILE A 203 30.55 0.82 -1.01
N ARG A 204 31.39 -0.22 -0.91
CA ARG A 204 32.74 -0.10 -0.34
C ARG A 204 33.72 -0.85 -1.22
N GLU A 205 34.18 -0.16 -2.25
CA GLU A 205 35.57 -0.10 -2.75
C GLU A 205 35.58 0.22 -4.25
N SER A 206 35.65 1.52 -4.59
CA SER A 206 36.41 1.99 -5.75
C SER A 206 36.76 3.47 -5.61
N THR A 207 37.32 3.85 -4.45
CA THR A 207 38.18 5.03 -4.38
C THR A 207 39.63 4.57 -4.41
N THR A 208 40.12 4.25 -5.60
CA THR A 208 41.55 4.32 -5.90
C THR A 208 41.68 5.34 -7.03
N PRO A 209 42.15 6.57 -6.77
CA PRO A 209 42.47 7.50 -7.84
C PRO A 209 43.67 6.92 -8.59
N ARG A 210 43.53 6.74 -9.91
CA ARG A 210 44.70 6.61 -10.80
C ARG A 210 45.30 8.00 -10.95
N GLU A 211 46.38 8.28 -10.24
CA GLU A 211 47.24 9.44 -10.51
C GLU A 211 48.50 8.98 -11.27
N GLU A 212 48.47 9.30 -12.56
CA GLU A 212 49.53 9.85 -13.43
C GLU A 212 51.01 9.57 -13.09
N GLN A 213 51.68 8.86 -14.01
CA GLN A 213 53.13 8.89 -14.15
C GLN A 213 53.56 10.17 -14.87
N PRO A 214 54.54 10.94 -14.37
CA PRO A 214 55.09 12.05 -15.13
C PRO A 214 56.15 11.55 -16.11
N VAL A 215 55.98 11.96 -17.37
CA VAL A 215 57.01 11.93 -18.41
C VAL A 215 57.96 13.10 -18.16
N HIS A 216 59.27 12.85 -17.98
CA HIS A 216 60.32 13.78 -18.42
C HIS A 216 61.69 13.10 -18.56
N ALA A 217 62.26 13.32 -19.76
CA ALA A 217 63.67 13.40 -20.20
C ALA A 217 64.76 12.57 -19.51
#